data_AF-A0AAU9XT37-F1
#
_entry.id   AF-A0AAU9XT37-F1
#
_cell.length_a   1.000
_cell.length_b   1.000
_cell.length_c   1.000
_cell.angle_alpha   90.00
_cell.angle_beta   90.00
_cell.angle_gamma   90.00
#
_symmetry.space_group_name_H-M   'P 1'
#
loop_
_entity.id
_entity.type
_entity.pdbx_description
1 polymer ?
#
loop_
_entity_poly.entity_id
_entity_poly.type
_entity_poly.pdbx_seq_one_letter_code
_entity_poly.pdbx_strand_id
1 'polypeptide(L)'
;MTNASSLCVVLGATVQTNSTILYEHNYRNFVIGISIINGLLSPVAVVANFFILFSLWKTFSLHSVSNILVASLAMADLCVGLLLQPMLVYLMNTRLVATFCVVFEIQMFLAYLFTALSLGTLTYLSIERAVAIHWPLRYQELVTSKRVASVVIQLWVFQILISLIIWFAVGSYKTIWKIIRRHQRQIQTRQPINQEQNAFDLLKYKAKTFTSLMILKLFVLCYLPYLCVELKKLTRRGHKSIDVVEYSVLVTIVFANSSLNPLIYFWRIKDLRRAALSTLRSLIIC
;
A
#
# COMPACT_ATOMS: atom_id res chain seq x y z
N MET A 1 -4.96 32.47 -2.56
CA MET A 1 -4.62 31.16 -3.18
C MET A 1 -4.58 30.09 -2.08
N THR A 2 -5.31 29.00 -2.29
CA THR A 2 -5.92 28.08 -1.31
C THR A 2 -5.04 27.55 -0.18
N ASN A 3 -5.51 27.74 1.06
CA ASN A 3 -5.18 26.95 2.24
C ASN A 3 -5.45 25.47 1.94
N ALA A 4 -4.48 24.73 1.40
CA ALA A 4 -4.64 23.27 1.40
C ALA A 4 -4.43 22.75 2.83
N SER A 5 -5.51 22.79 3.61
CA SER A 5 -5.75 21.82 4.66
C SER A 5 -5.42 20.43 4.10
N SER A 6 -4.81 19.56 4.91
CA SER A 6 -4.65 18.14 4.52
C SER A 6 -6.00 17.61 4.06
N LEU A 7 -6.05 16.74 3.03
CA LEU A 7 -7.29 16.19 2.45
C LEU A 7 -8.33 15.83 3.53
N CYS A 8 -7.87 15.20 4.61
CA CYS A 8 -8.71 14.90 5.74
C CYS A 8 -9.39 16.12 6.40
N VAL A 9 -8.68 17.23 6.62
CA VAL A 9 -9.24 18.44 7.24
C VAL A 9 -10.26 19.09 6.29
N VAL A 10 -10.03 19.04 4.98
CA VAL A 10 -11.04 19.48 4.00
C VAL A 10 -12.27 18.58 4.10
N LEU A 11 -12.09 17.26 4.05
CA LEU A 11 -13.19 16.30 4.12
C LEU A 11 -13.97 16.41 5.44
N GLY A 12 -13.29 16.46 6.58
CA GLY A 12 -13.90 16.62 7.90
C GLY A 12 -14.62 17.96 8.05
N ALA A 13 -14.08 19.05 7.48
CA ALA A 13 -14.76 20.35 7.46
C ALA A 13 -15.98 20.35 6.53
N THR A 14 -15.91 19.70 5.37
CA THR A 14 -17.07 19.59 4.44
C THR A 14 -18.20 18.76 5.03
N VAL A 15 -17.89 17.72 5.81
CA VAL A 15 -18.88 16.97 6.59
C VAL A 15 -19.61 17.88 7.59
N GLN A 16 -18.97 18.98 8.01
CA GLN A 16 -19.47 19.87 9.05
C GLN A 16 -20.11 21.18 8.53
N THR A 17 -19.84 21.63 7.30
CA THR A 17 -20.11 23.04 6.87
C THR A 17 -21.02 23.27 5.65
N ASN A 18 -21.59 22.22 5.02
CA ASN A 18 -22.46 22.42 3.85
C ASN A 18 -23.82 23.06 4.24
N SER A 19 -23.94 24.37 4.01
CA SER A 19 -24.88 25.29 4.68
C SER A 19 -25.96 25.91 3.77
N THR A 20 -26.58 25.12 2.90
CA THR A 20 -27.91 25.47 2.36
C THR A 20 -28.92 24.42 2.82
N ILE A 21 -30.11 24.85 3.29
CA ILE A 21 -31.09 23.99 4.00
C ILE A 21 -31.44 22.72 3.21
N LEU A 22 -31.57 22.84 1.87
CA LEU A 22 -31.87 21.70 0.99
C LEU A 22 -30.66 20.76 0.80
N TYR A 23 -29.44 21.30 0.67
CA TYR A 23 -28.22 20.50 0.60
C TYR A 23 -27.91 19.83 1.93
N GLU A 24 -28.13 20.51 3.06
CA GLU A 24 -27.90 19.96 4.38
C GLU A 24 -28.84 18.78 4.66
N HIS A 25 -30.10 18.87 4.22
CA HIS A 25 -31.07 17.77 4.33
C HIS A 25 -30.66 16.56 3.46
N ASN A 26 -30.32 16.77 2.19
CA ASN A 26 -29.89 15.70 1.29
C ASN A 26 -28.57 15.07 1.73
N TYR A 27 -27.61 15.88 2.18
CA TYR A 27 -26.33 15.43 2.70
C TYR A 27 -26.49 14.63 3.99
N ARG A 28 -27.31 15.10 4.93
CA ARG A 28 -27.61 14.38 6.17
C ARG A 28 -28.30 13.04 5.90
N ASN A 29 -29.27 13.00 4.99
CA ASN A 29 -29.93 11.75 4.60
C ASN A 29 -28.95 10.76 3.96
N PHE A 30 -28.01 11.26 3.15
CA PHE A 30 -26.95 10.44 2.56
C PHE A 30 -26.00 9.87 3.62
N VAL A 31 -25.54 10.69 4.56
CA VAL A 31 -24.70 10.29 5.70
C VAL A 31 -25.39 9.22 6.56
N ILE A 32 -26.66 9.45 6.91
CA ILE A 32 -27.48 8.50 7.67
C ILE A 32 -27.66 7.21 6.87
N GLY A 33 -27.97 7.30 5.58
CA GLY A 33 -28.14 6.14 4.70
C GLY A 33 -26.88 5.26 4.64
N ILE A 34 -25.70 5.86 4.40
CA ILE A 34 -24.42 5.13 4.41
C ILE A 34 -24.14 4.51 5.77
N SER A 35 -24.45 5.23 6.84
CA SER A 35 -24.24 4.76 8.21
C SER A 35 -25.12 3.54 8.53
N ILE A 36 -26.39 3.57 8.13
CA ILE A 36 -27.31 2.44 8.29
C ILE A 36 -26.83 1.25 7.46
N ILE A 37 -26.50 1.46 6.18
CA ILE A 37 -26.04 0.39 5.29
C ILE A 37 -24.79 -0.30 5.87
N ASN A 38 -23.76 0.45 6.26
CA ASN A 38 -22.54 -0.15 6.81
C ASN A 38 -22.72 -0.68 8.24
N GLY A 39 -23.61 -0.07 9.03
CA GLY A 39 -24.00 -0.57 10.34
C GLY A 39 -24.70 -1.93 10.27
N LEU A 40 -25.46 -2.19 9.19
CA LEU A 40 -26.11 -3.48 8.95
C LEU A 40 -25.18 -4.49 8.26
N LEU A 41 -24.38 -4.06 7.29
CA LEU A 41 -23.43 -4.93 6.59
C LEU A 41 -22.29 -5.41 7.50
N SER A 42 -21.91 -4.64 8.52
CA SER A 42 -20.81 -4.97 9.42
C SER A 42 -21.08 -6.29 10.18
N PRO A 43 -22.16 -6.43 10.97
CA PRO A 43 -22.46 -7.68 11.66
C PRO A 43 -22.71 -8.84 10.69
N VAL A 44 -23.31 -8.58 9.53
CA VAL A 44 -23.50 -9.62 8.48
C VAL A 44 -22.16 -10.15 8.00
N ALA A 45 -21.21 -9.26 7.65
CA ALA A 45 -19.88 -9.65 7.22
C ALA A 45 -19.11 -10.40 8.31
N VAL A 46 -19.21 -9.94 9.57
CA VAL A 46 -18.55 -10.60 10.71
C VAL A 46 -19.10 -12.00 10.93
N VAL A 47 -20.42 -12.13 11.05
CA VAL A 47 -21.09 -13.40 11.33
C VAL A 47 -20.87 -14.39 10.19
N ALA A 48 -21.12 -13.98 8.94
CA ALA A 48 -20.99 -14.85 7.78
C ALA A 48 -19.55 -15.38 7.61
N ASN A 49 -18.54 -14.50 7.69
CA ASN A 49 -17.15 -14.90 7.51
C ASN A 49 -16.60 -15.69 8.70
N PHE A 50 -17.05 -15.38 9.93
CA PHE A 50 -16.76 -16.22 11.09
C PHE A 50 -17.31 -17.63 10.91
N PHE A 51 -18.56 -17.78 10.45
CA PHE A 51 -19.16 -19.09 10.19
C PHE A 51 -18.42 -19.85 9.09
N ILE A 52 -17.96 -19.18 8.03
CA ILE A 52 -17.12 -19.81 6.99
C ILE A 52 -15.84 -20.36 7.63
N LEU A 53 -15.09 -19.52 8.35
CA LEU A 53 -13.85 -19.93 9.01
C LEU A 53 -14.08 -21.07 10.00
N PHE A 54 -15.12 -20.98 10.82
CA PHE A 54 -15.50 -22.00 11.78
C PHE A 54 -15.87 -23.32 11.10
N SER A 55 -16.65 -23.27 10.01
CA SER A 55 -17.05 -24.46 9.25
C SER A 55 -15.85 -25.15 8.61
N LEU A 56 -14.92 -24.36 8.06
CA LEU A 56 -13.67 -24.86 7.48
C LEU A 56 -12.75 -25.47 8.52
N TRP A 57 -12.67 -24.88 9.73
CA TRP A 57 -11.86 -25.41 10.83
C TRP A 57 -12.44 -26.69 11.44
N LYS A 58 -13.75 -26.74 11.63
CA LYS A 58 -14.42 -27.86 12.30
C LYS A 58 -14.59 -29.08 11.39
N THR A 59 -14.78 -28.88 10.10
CA THR A 59 -15.20 -29.94 9.18
C THR A 59 -14.01 -30.49 8.42
N PHE A 60 -13.49 -31.65 8.87
CA PHE A 60 -12.31 -32.28 8.27
C PHE A 60 -12.46 -32.57 6.76
N SER A 61 -13.66 -32.93 6.30
CA SER A 61 -13.92 -33.16 4.86
C SER A 61 -13.80 -31.90 4.00
N LEU A 62 -13.82 -30.70 4.61
CA LEU A 62 -13.58 -29.42 3.94
C LEU A 62 -12.10 -29.03 3.92
N HIS A 63 -11.18 -29.80 4.50
CA HIS A 63 -9.75 -29.51 4.45
C HIS A 63 -9.17 -29.78 3.06
N SER A 64 -9.43 -28.86 2.14
CA SER A 64 -8.93 -28.87 0.76
C SER A 64 -8.05 -27.66 0.48
N VAL A 65 -7.28 -27.72 -0.60
CA VAL A 65 -6.35 -26.65 -0.97
C VAL A 65 -7.08 -25.34 -1.29
N SER A 66 -8.17 -25.41 -2.07
CA SER A 66 -8.99 -24.23 -2.38
C SER A 66 -9.57 -23.59 -1.12
N ASN A 67 -9.92 -24.39 -0.12
CA ASN A 67 -10.52 -23.88 1.11
C ASN A 67 -9.52 -23.14 2.01
N ILE A 68 -8.21 -23.34 1.86
CA ILE A 68 -7.19 -22.49 2.52
C ILE A 68 -7.26 -21.06 1.97
N LEU A 69 -7.48 -20.91 0.66
CA LEU A 69 -7.62 -19.60 0.02
C LEU A 69 -8.96 -18.95 0.37
N VAL A 70 -10.03 -19.72 0.43
CA VAL A 70 -11.33 -19.26 0.93
C VAL A 70 -11.21 -18.80 2.37
N ALA A 71 -10.48 -19.51 3.23
CA ALA A 71 -10.21 -19.08 4.60
C ALA A 71 -9.42 -17.76 4.65
N SER A 72 -8.41 -17.58 3.79
CA SER A 72 -7.68 -16.31 3.68
C SER A 72 -8.59 -15.14 3.28
N LEU A 73 -9.49 -15.37 2.32
CA LEU A 73 -10.45 -14.36 1.86
C LEU A 73 -11.46 -14.03 2.98
N ALA A 74 -12.04 -15.05 3.61
CA ALA A 74 -12.97 -14.90 4.73
C ALA A 74 -12.33 -14.17 5.92
N MET A 75 -11.05 -14.40 6.20
CA MET A 75 -10.32 -13.67 7.23
C MET A 75 -10.19 -12.17 6.88
N ALA A 76 -9.88 -11.83 5.63
CA ALA A 76 -9.82 -10.44 5.20
C ALA A 76 -11.20 -9.75 5.31
N ASP A 77 -12.26 -10.41 4.86
CA ASP A 77 -13.63 -9.88 4.91
C ASP A 77 -14.17 -9.79 6.35
N LEU A 78 -13.79 -10.71 7.23
CA LEU A 78 -14.05 -10.64 8.67
C LEU A 78 -13.42 -9.37 9.27
N CYS A 79 -12.15 -9.08 8.93
CA CYS A 79 -11.49 -7.85 9.38
C CYS A 79 -12.13 -6.58 8.79
N VAL A 80 -12.62 -6.61 7.54
CA VAL A 80 -13.38 -5.50 6.94
C VAL A 80 -14.66 -5.25 7.75
N GLY A 81 -15.40 -6.30 8.09
CA GLY A 81 -16.60 -6.22 8.91
C GLY A 81 -16.34 -5.72 10.34
N LEU A 82 -15.26 -6.17 10.98
CA LEU A 82 -14.89 -5.81 12.36
C LEU A 82 -14.30 -4.39 12.47
N LEU A 83 -13.51 -3.95 11.49
CA LEU A 83 -12.70 -2.73 11.62
C LEU A 83 -13.17 -1.65 10.66
N LEU A 84 -13.21 -1.92 9.35
CA LEU A 84 -13.39 -0.89 8.33
C LEU A 84 -14.81 -0.33 8.29
N GLN A 85 -15.83 -1.19 8.40
CA GLN A 85 -17.23 -0.75 8.36
C GLN A 85 -17.62 0.06 9.62
N PRO A 86 -17.27 -0.35 10.86
CA PRO A 86 -17.49 0.48 12.05
C PRO A 86 -16.72 1.81 12.01
N MET A 87 -15.46 1.80 11.53
CA MET A 87 -14.70 3.05 11.33
C MET A 87 -15.39 3.98 10.33
N LEU A 88 -16.02 3.45 9.28
CA LEU A 88 -16.77 4.25 8.32
C LEU A 88 -17.99 4.91 8.97
N VAL A 89 -18.76 4.14 9.73
CA VAL A 89 -19.90 4.67 10.50
C VAL A 89 -19.44 5.77 11.47
N TYR A 90 -18.34 5.56 12.18
CA TYR A 90 -17.75 6.58 13.05
C TYR A 90 -17.37 7.85 12.27
N LEU A 91 -16.68 7.72 11.14
CA LEU A 91 -16.23 8.85 10.33
C LEU A 91 -17.38 9.66 9.74
N MET A 92 -18.49 9.00 9.40
CA MET A 92 -19.69 9.65 8.89
C MET A 92 -20.43 10.46 9.95
N ASN A 93 -20.26 10.14 11.25
CA ASN A 93 -21.03 10.74 12.34
C ASN A 93 -20.20 11.58 13.32
N THR A 94 -18.87 11.49 13.30
CA THR A 94 -18.01 12.30 14.17
C THR A 94 -18.07 13.78 13.79
N ARG A 95 -18.18 14.63 14.82
CA ARG A 95 -18.11 16.10 14.68
C ARG A 95 -16.72 16.66 15.02
N LEU A 96 -15.81 15.79 15.44
CA LEU A 96 -14.47 16.16 15.87
C LEU A 96 -13.48 15.96 14.72
N VAL A 97 -13.09 17.05 14.06
CA VAL A 97 -12.14 17.02 12.93
C VAL A 97 -10.80 16.37 13.31
N ALA A 98 -10.35 16.54 14.55
CA ALA A 98 -9.10 15.94 15.02
C ALA A 98 -9.17 14.41 15.05
N THR A 99 -10.24 13.83 15.60
CA THR A 99 -10.41 12.37 15.64
C THR A 99 -10.78 11.82 14.26
N PHE A 100 -11.55 12.56 13.45
CA PHE A 100 -11.81 12.23 12.05
C PHE A 100 -10.51 11.98 11.30
N CYS A 101 -9.49 12.82 11.47
CA CYS A 101 -8.23 12.63 10.78
C CYS A 101 -7.38 11.47 11.23
N VAL A 102 -7.39 11.14 12.52
CA VAL A 102 -6.68 9.95 12.96
C VAL A 102 -7.36 8.70 12.42
N VAL A 103 -8.69 8.61 12.54
CA VAL A 103 -9.44 7.43 12.11
C VAL A 103 -9.44 7.28 10.58
N PHE A 104 -9.55 8.37 9.82
CA PHE A 104 -9.51 8.35 8.36
C PHE A 104 -8.18 7.81 7.83
N GLU A 105 -7.05 8.21 8.42
CA GLU A 105 -5.73 7.72 8.01
C GLU A 105 -5.55 6.22 8.31
N ILE A 106 -6.02 5.76 9.47
CA ILE A 106 -5.99 4.35 9.85
C ILE A 106 -6.91 3.54 8.93
N GLN A 107 -8.12 4.04 8.67
CA GLN A 107 -9.08 3.37 7.79
C GLN A 107 -8.54 3.24 6.37
N MET A 108 -7.94 4.30 5.81
CA MET A 108 -7.33 4.25 4.48
C MET A 108 -6.21 3.21 4.40
N PHE A 109 -5.34 3.13 5.42
CA PHE A 109 -4.30 2.10 5.50
C PHE A 109 -4.89 0.68 5.49
N LEU A 110 -5.86 0.41 6.37
CA LEU A 110 -6.50 -0.90 6.46
C LEU A 110 -7.29 -1.23 5.18
N ALA A 111 -7.92 -0.25 4.54
CA ALA A 111 -8.68 -0.43 3.30
C ALA A 111 -7.76 -0.85 2.15
N TYR A 112 -6.60 -0.20 1.99
CA TYR A 112 -5.60 -0.62 1.01
C TYR A 112 -5.09 -2.03 1.30
N LEU A 113 -4.76 -2.33 2.55
CA LEU A 113 -4.26 -3.64 2.97
C LEU A 113 -5.25 -4.77 2.63
N PHE A 114 -6.48 -4.68 3.13
CA PHE A 114 -7.47 -5.76 2.95
C PHE A 114 -7.98 -5.88 1.51
N THR A 115 -8.07 -4.78 0.77
CA THR A 115 -8.40 -4.84 -0.68
C THR A 115 -7.28 -5.56 -1.45
N ALA A 116 -6.02 -5.21 -1.20
CA ALA A 116 -4.88 -5.82 -1.87
C ALA A 116 -4.69 -7.30 -1.48
N LEU A 117 -4.97 -7.68 -0.23
CA LEU A 117 -5.02 -9.07 0.23
C LEU A 117 -6.11 -9.86 -0.49
N SER A 118 -7.31 -9.30 -0.61
CA SER A 118 -8.45 -9.95 -1.26
C SER A 118 -8.19 -10.16 -2.76
N LEU A 119 -7.70 -9.14 -3.47
CA LEU A 119 -7.33 -9.25 -4.88
C LEU A 119 -6.21 -10.28 -5.11
N GLY A 120 -5.19 -10.29 -4.26
CA GLY A 120 -4.12 -11.29 -4.32
C GLY A 120 -4.63 -12.71 -4.10
N THR A 121 -5.51 -12.89 -3.11
CA THR A 121 -6.12 -14.17 -2.78
C THR A 121 -7.03 -14.67 -3.92
N LEU A 122 -7.86 -13.81 -4.50
CA LEU A 122 -8.72 -14.13 -5.65
C LEU A 122 -7.91 -14.47 -6.91
N THR A 123 -6.81 -13.74 -7.14
CA THR A 123 -5.89 -14.04 -8.25
C THR A 123 -5.31 -15.44 -8.07
N TYR A 124 -4.86 -15.77 -6.85
CA TYR A 124 -4.30 -17.09 -6.58
C TYR A 124 -5.35 -18.21 -6.62
N LEU A 125 -6.57 -17.94 -6.15
CA LEU A 125 -7.72 -18.84 -6.33
C LEU A 125 -7.96 -19.10 -7.82
N SER A 126 -7.89 -18.07 -8.66
CA SER A 126 -8.06 -18.21 -10.11
C SER A 126 -6.94 -19.04 -10.74
N ILE A 127 -5.68 -18.83 -10.32
CA ILE A 127 -4.53 -19.63 -10.76
C ILE A 127 -4.67 -21.10 -10.34
N GLU A 128 -5.06 -21.35 -9.10
CA GLU A 128 -5.30 -22.69 -8.56
C GLU A 128 -6.35 -23.44 -9.39
N ARG A 129 -7.49 -22.79 -9.66
CA ARG A 129 -8.55 -23.34 -10.51
C ARG A 129 -8.08 -23.59 -11.95
N ALA A 130 -7.32 -22.67 -12.53
CA ALA A 130 -6.77 -22.84 -13.87
C ALA A 130 -5.84 -24.06 -13.94
N VAL A 131 -4.99 -24.28 -12.93
CA VAL A 131 -4.10 -25.45 -12.86
C VAL A 131 -4.90 -26.75 -12.74
N ALA A 132 -5.96 -26.77 -11.93
CA ALA A 132 -6.84 -27.93 -11.78
C ALA A 132 -7.51 -28.35 -13.10
N ILE A 133 -7.93 -27.37 -13.92
CA ILE A 133 -8.61 -27.60 -15.19
C ILE A 133 -7.63 -27.97 -16.31
N HIS A 134 -6.49 -27.27 -16.42
CA HIS A 134 -5.54 -27.51 -17.51
C HIS A 134 -4.67 -28.75 -17.31
N TRP A 135 -4.36 -29.11 -16.06
CA TRP A 135 -3.48 -30.24 -15.75
C TRP A 135 -4.06 -31.15 -14.65
N PRO A 136 -5.21 -31.78 -14.88
CA PRO A 136 -5.92 -32.55 -13.85
C PRO A 136 -5.08 -33.70 -13.29
N LEU A 137 -4.33 -34.41 -14.15
CA LEU A 137 -3.47 -35.55 -13.75
C LEU A 137 -2.29 -35.13 -12.85
N ARG A 138 -1.87 -33.86 -12.93
CA ARG A 138 -0.75 -33.32 -12.15
C ARG A 138 -1.21 -32.30 -11.09
N TYR A 139 -2.51 -32.19 -10.81
CA TYR A 139 -3.02 -31.19 -9.86
C TYR A 139 -2.62 -31.49 -8.41
N GLN A 140 -2.94 -32.68 -7.90
CA GLN A 140 -2.61 -33.18 -6.53
C GLN A 140 -1.12 -33.12 -6.19
N GLU A 141 -0.41 -33.00 -7.27
CA GLU A 141 0.97 -33.22 -7.50
C GLU A 141 1.66 -31.81 -7.44
N LEU A 142 1.09 -30.80 -8.11
CA LEU A 142 1.53 -29.41 -8.14
C LEU A 142 1.08 -28.62 -6.91
N VAL A 143 -0.19 -28.78 -6.54
CA VAL A 143 -0.93 -27.92 -5.61
C VAL A 143 -1.20 -28.71 -4.33
N THR A 144 -0.43 -28.43 -3.28
CA THR A 144 -0.58 -29.11 -1.98
C THR A 144 -0.92 -28.12 -0.87
N SER A 145 -1.59 -28.60 0.17
CA SER A 145 -2.04 -27.76 1.30
C SER A 145 -0.89 -26.99 1.97
N LYS A 146 0.27 -27.63 2.16
CA LYS A 146 1.46 -26.99 2.78
C LYS A 146 1.99 -25.83 1.93
N ARG A 147 2.04 -26.03 0.62
CA ARG A 147 2.51 -25.04 -0.35
C ARG A 147 1.58 -23.83 -0.40
N VAL A 148 0.27 -24.08 -0.46
CA VAL A 148 -0.72 -23.00 -0.49
C VAL A 148 -0.80 -22.25 0.84
N ALA A 149 -0.72 -22.93 1.98
CA ALA A 149 -0.63 -22.28 3.28
C ALA A 149 0.62 -21.36 3.36
N SER A 150 1.77 -21.81 2.85
CA SER A 150 2.98 -20.99 2.78
C SER A 150 2.79 -19.77 1.87
N VAL A 151 2.14 -19.92 0.70
CA VAL A 151 1.82 -18.80 -0.20
C VAL A 151 0.91 -17.78 0.48
N VAL A 152 -0.13 -18.23 1.19
CA VAL A 152 -1.02 -17.33 1.95
C VAL A 152 -0.21 -16.54 2.98
N ILE A 153 0.62 -17.20 3.79
CA ILE A 153 1.45 -16.50 4.79
C ILE A 153 2.37 -15.45 4.12
N GLN A 154 3.03 -15.81 3.02
CA GLN A 154 3.90 -14.89 2.28
C GLN A 154 3.12 -13.71 1.68
N LEU A 155 1.93 -13.96 1.14
CA LEU A 155 1.04 -12.92 0.63
C LEU A 155 0.65 -11.94 1.76
N TRP A 156 0.28 -12.46 2.93
CA TRP A 156 -0.07 -11.63 4.09
C TRP A 156 1.10 -10.75 4.53
N VAL A 157 2.27 -11.34 4.75
CA VAL A 157 3.48 -10.61 5.15
C VAL A 157 3.85 -9.55 4.12
N PHE A 158 3.85 -9.92 2.83
CA PHE A 158 4.18 -8.99 1.75
C PHE A 158 3.23 -7.79 1.70
N GLN A 159 1.91 -8.03 1.77
CA GLN A 159 0.93 -6.94 1.71
C GLN A 159 0.97 -6.03 2.94
N ILE A 160 1.27 -6.58 4.13
CA ILE A 160 1.50 -5.78 5.33
C ILE A 160 2.72 -4.88 5.15
N LEU A 161 3.85 -5.44 4.71
CA LEU A 161 5.10 -4.69 4.53
C LEU A 161 4.94 -3.56 3.50
N ILE A 162 4.36 -3.85 2.33
CA ILE A 162 4.19 -2.82 1.29
C ILE A 162 3.20 -1.74 1.74
N SER A 163 2.13 -2.11 2.45
CA SER A 163 1.17 -1.14 3.01
C SER A 163 1.84 -0.23 4.04
N LEU A 164 2.69 -0.77 4.92
CA LEU A 164 3.45 0.02 5.90
C LEU A 164 4.43 0.97 5.21
N ILE A 165 5.16 0.49 4.20
CA ILE A 165 6.09 1.32 3.42
C ILE A 165 5.33 2.49 2.78
N ILE A 166 4.19 2.24 2.13
CA ILE A 166 3.36 3.28 1.52
C ILE A 166 2.87 4.26 2.58
N TRP A 167 2.40 3.77 3.73
CA TRP A 167 1.89 4.60 4.81
C TRP A 167 2.96 5.55 5.38
N PHE A 168 4.16 5.04 5.68
CA PHE A 168 5.29 5.87 6.12
C PHE A 168 5.76 6.85 5.03
N ALA A 169 5.77 6.43 3.75
CA ALA A 169 6.10 7.31 2.64
C ALA A 169 5.09 8.47 2.51
N VAL A 170 3.80 8.18 2.60
CA VAL A 170 2.74 9.19 2.57
C VAL A 170 2.81 10.10 3.79
N GLY A 171 3.02 9.54 4.99
CA GLY A 171 3.17 10.28 6.24
C GLY A 171 4.37 11.23 6.22
N SER A 172 5.54 10.75 5.78
CA SER A 172 6.73 11.58 5.65
C SER A 172 6.53 12.72 4.64
N TYR A 173 5.91 12.45 3.48
CA TYR A 173 5.60 13.49 2.49
C TYR A 173 4.62 14.54 3.04
N LYS A 174 3.60 14.11 3.80
CA LYS A 174 2.67 15.02 4.50
C LYS A 174 3.42 15.90 5.51
N THR A 175 4.31 15.34 6.31
CA THR A 175 5.12 16.09 7.29
C THR A 175 6.03 17.10 6.60
N ILE A 176 6.74 16.68 5.55
CA ILE A 176 7.58 17.56 4.74
C ILE A 176 6.73 18.70 4.22
N TRP A 177 5.62 18.42 3.56
CA TRP A 177 4.77 19.46 3.01
C TRP A 177 4.19 20.42 4.07
N LYS A 178 3.88 19.94 5.28
CA LYS A 178 3.52 20.81 6.43
C LYS A 178 4.67 21.75 6.82
N ILE A 179 5.90 21.24 6.92
CA ILE A 179 7.09 22.04 7.23
C ILE A 179 7.32 23.09 6.14
N ILE A 180 7.22 22.69 4.88
CA ILE A 180 7.35 23.57 3.71
C ILE A 180 6.37 24.74 3.78
N ARG A 181 5.10 24.46 4.12
CA ARG A 181 4.10 25.52 4.28
C ARG A 181 4.40 26.46 5.44
N ARG A 182 4.89 25.92 6.57
CA ARG A 182 5.30 26.74 7.72
C ARG A 182 6.42 27.69 7.32
N HIS A 183 7.43 27.20 6.60
CA HIS A 183 8.49 28.05 6.07
C HIS A 183 7.96 29.08 5.08
N GLN A 184 7.10 28.72 4.12
CA GLN A 184 6.51 29.68 3.19
C GLN A 184 5.75 30.81 3.89
N ARG A 185 4.99 30.51 4.96
CA ARG A 185 4.29 31.53 5.76
C ARG A 185 5.25 32.44 6.50
N GLN A 186 6.31 31.90 7.10
CA GLN A 186 7.35 32.67 7.78
C GLN A 186 8.15 33.57 6.82
N ILE A 187 8.40 33.07 5.61
CA ILE A 187 9.12 33.79 4.55
C ILE A 187 8.30 34.98 4.04
N GLN A 188 6.97 34.88 3.98
CA GLN A 188 6.10 36.02 3.64
C GLN A 188 6.09 37.14 4.70
N THR A 189 6.53 36.85 5.93
CA THR A 189 6.57 37.81 7.05
C THR A 189 7.96 38.43 7.28
N ARG A 190 9.01 37.96 6.60
CA ARG A 190 10.40 38.46 6.73
C ARG A 190 10.84 39.24 5.48
N GLN A 191 11.74 40.21 5.66
CA GLN A 191 12.32 41.08 4.62
C GLN A 191 12.95 40.33 3.42
N PRO A 192 13.03 40.96 2.24
CA PRO A 192 13.32 40.30 0.94
C PRO A 192 14.71 39.65 0.82
N ILE A 193 15.71 40.10 1.58
CA ILE A 193 17.11 39.64 1.44
C ILE A 193 17.28 38.13 1.69
N ASN A 194 16.50 37.56 2.62
CA ASN A 194 16.56 36.11 2.93
C ASN A 194 15.54 35.28 2.13
N GLN A 195 14.73 35.89 1.27
CA GLN A 195 13.53 35.27 0.71
C GLN A 195 13.83 34.33 -0.46
N GLU A 196 14.68 34.78 -1.40
CA GLU A 196 15.08 33.97 -2.56
C GLU A 196 15.92 32.75 -2.15
N GLN A 197 16.85 32.92 -1.21
CA GLN A 197 17.73 31.85 -0.75
C GLN A 197 16.95 30.73 -0.04
N ASN A 198 16.02 31.09 0.85
CA ASN A 198 15.15 30.11 1.52
C ASN A 198 14.21 29.38 0.53
N ALA A 199 13.70 30.07 -0.50
CA ALA A 199 12.86 29.46 -1.53
C ALA A 199 13.65 28.48 -2.41
N PHE A 200 14.89 28.82 -2.76
CA PHE A 200 15.81 27.95 -3.49
C PHE A 200 16.17 26.69 -2.68
N ASP A 201 16.50 26.84 -1.40
CA ASP A 201 16.82 25.72 -0.51
C ASP A 201 15.62 24.77 -0.35
N LEU A 202 14.42 25.32 -0.21
CA LEU A 202 13.18 24.56 -0.13
C LEU A 202 12.92 23.70 -1.38
N LEU A 203 13.14 24.24 -2.57
CA LEU A 203 13.01 23.51 -3.84
C LEU A 203 14.03 22.38 -3.92
N LYS A 204 15.26 22.62 -3.45
CA LYS A 204 16.32 21.61 -3.35
C LYS A 204 15.94 20.50 -2.38
N TYR A 205 15.35 20.81 -1.22
CA TYR A 205 14.85 19.79 -0.28
C TYR A 205 13.72 18.94 -0.89
N LYS A 206 12.72 19.54 -1.54
CA LYS A 206 11.64 18.79 -2.23
C LYS A 206 12.19 17.81 -3.26
N ALA A 207 13.13 18.26 -4.08
CA ALA A 207 13.74 17.42 -5.11
C ALA A 207 14.46 16.20 -4.50
N LYS A 208 15.20 16.40 -3.40
CA LYS A 208 15.89 15.32 -2.67
C LYS A 208 14.93 14.28 -2.09
N THR A 209 13.83 14.71 -1.48
CA THR A 209 12.79 13.78 -0.97
C THR A 209 12.13 12.97 -2.08
N PHE A 210 11.86 13.57 -3.24
CA PHE A 210 11.29 12.81 -4.35
C PHE A 210 12.27 11.75 -4.87
N THR A 211 13.57 12.08 -4.91
CA THR A 211 14.63 11.14 -5.27
C THR A 211 14.68 9.94 -4.31
N SER A 212 14.54 10.15 -2.99
CA SER A 212 14.51 9.02 -2.03
C SER A 212 13.27 8.14 -2.18
N LEU A 213 12.11 8.72 -2.52
CA LEU A 213 10.90 7.93 -2.85
C LEU A 213 11.06 7.13 -4.14
N MET A 214 11.75 7.66 -5.15
CA MET A 214 12.06 6.91 -6.38
C MET A 214 12.94 5.70 -6.09
N ILE A 215 13.95 5.86 -5.22
CA ILE A 215 14.84 4.78 -4.80
C ILE A 215 14.07 3.70 -4.02
N LEU A 216 13.17 4.11 -3.12
CA LEU A 216 12.31 3.17 -2.39
C LEU A 216 11.40 2.38 -3.33
N LYS A 217 10.82 3.02 -4.34
CA LYS A 217 10.01 2.36 -5.37
C LYS A 217 10.85 1.40 -6.23
N LEU A 218 12.04 1.81 -6.62
CA LEU A 218 12.98 0.97 -7.36
C LEU A 218 13.36 -0.26 -6.55
N PHE A 219 13.61 -0.10 -5.25
CA PHE A 219 13.88 -1.20 -4.33
C PHE A 219 12.73 -2.22 -4.33
N VAL A 220 11.48 -1.76 -4.16
CA VAL A 220 10.32 -2.66 -4.20
C VAL A 220 10.20 -3.36 -5.56
N LEU A 221 10.38 -2.62 -6.67
CA LEU A 221 10.29 -3.16 -8.03
C LEU A 221 11.36 -4.21 -8.34
N CYS A 222 12.60 -4.02 -7.86
CA CYS A 222 13.69 -4.96 -8.10
C CYS A 222 13.57 -6.24 -7.25
N TYR A 223 12.93 -6.18 -6.09
CA TYR A 223 12.79 -7.32 -5.20
C TYR A 223 11.47 -8.10 -5.40
N LEU A 224 10.45 -7.46 -5.97
CA LEU A 224 9.15 -8.08 -6.23
C LEU A 224 9.23 -9.31 -7.16
N PRO A 225 9.96 -9.32 -8.30
CA PRO A 225 10.06 -10.48 -9.17
C PRO A 225 10.69 -11.69 -8.47
N TYR A 226 11.72 -11.47 -7.65
CA TYR A 226 12.36 -12.51 -6.85
C TYR A 226 11.36 -13.15 -5.89
N LEU A 227 10.59 -12.32 -5.17
CA LEU A 227 9.53 -12.78 -4.29
C LEU A 227 8.45 -13.57 -5.05
N CYS A 228 8.01 -13.08 -6.20
CA CYS A 228 7.03 -13.76 -7.05
C CYS A 228 7.53 -15.14 -7.52
N VAL A 229 8.83 -15.31 -7.76
CA VAL A 229 9.39 -16.61 -8.14
C VAL A 229 9.54 -17.53 -6.94
N GLU A 230 9.95 -17.03 -5.77
CA GLU A 230 9.88 -17.82 -4.52
C GLU A 230 8.45 -18.33 -4.27
N LEU A 231 7.46 -17.46 -4.47
CA LEU A 231 6.03 -17.81 -4.42
C LEU A 231 5.65 -18.87 -5.47
N LYS A 232 6.18 -18.77 -6.70
CA LYS A 232 5.92 -19.76 -7.77
C LYS A 232 6.59 -21.12 -7.51
N LYS A 233 7.77 -21.17 -6.87
CA LYS A 233 8.43 -22.44 -6.51
C LYS A 233 7.56 -23.27 -5.58
N LEU A 234 6.82 -22.62 -4.70
CA LEU A 234 5.87 -23.28 -3.83
C LEU A 234 4.79 -24.00 -4.66
N THR A 235 4.47 -23.56 -5.87
CA THR A 235 3.43 -24.18 -6.72
C THR A 235 3.93 -25.14 -7.80
N ARG A 236 5.24 -25.21 -8.06
CA ARG A 236 5.82 -26.06 -9.12
C ARG A 236 6.14 -27.47 -8.61
N ARG A 237 6.02 -28.45 -9.51
CA ARG A 237 6.24 -29.86 -9.20
C ARG A 237 7.54 -30.41 -9.77
N GLY A 238 8.19 -31.26 -8.98
CA GLY A 238 9.49 -31.87 -9.27
C GLY A 238 10.62 -30.96 -8.82
N HIS A 239 11.66 -31.52 -8.21
CA HIS A 239 12.96 -30.87 -8.05
C HIS A 239 13.60 -30.62 -9.43
N LYS A 240 12.99 -29.80 -10.28
CA LYS A 240 13.82 -28.95 -11.12
C LYS A 240 14.21 -27.81 -10.20
N SER A 241 15.45 -27.89 -9.70
CA SER A 241 16.16 -26.70 -9.24
C SER A 241 15.82 -25.57 -10.21
N ILE A 242 15.60 -24.36 -9.69
CA ILE A 242 15.53 -23.17 -10.54
C ILE A 242 16.69 -23.31 -11.53
N ASP A 243 16.40 -23.18 -12.82
CA ASP A 243 17.48 -23.15 -13.79
C ASP A 243 18.46 -22.09 -13.30
N VAL A 244 19.75 -22.42 -13.23
CA VAL A 244 20.78 -21.51 -12.69
C VAL A 244 20.67 -20.16 -13.39
N VAL A 245 20.24 -20.16 -14.66
CA VAL A 245 19.90 -18.97 -15.45
C VAL A 245 18.71 -18.18 -14.86
N GLU A 246 17.56 -18.80 -14.57
CA GLU A 246 16.38 -18.14 -13.99
C GLU A 246 16.68 -17.56 -12.60
N TYR A 247 17.44 -18.27 -11.75
CA TYR A 247 17.89 -17.74 -10.46
C TYR A 247 18.87 -16.57 -10.62
N SER A 248 19.85 -16.72 -11.52
CA SER A 248 20.85 -15.69 -11.79
C SER A 248 20.21 -14.42 -12.32
N VAL A 249 19.19 -14.51 -13.18
CA VAL A 249 18.44 -13.36 -13.68
C VAL A 249 17.74 -12.62 -12.54
N LEU A 250 17.05 -13.33 -11.64
CA LEU A 250 16.35 -12.69 -10.51
C LEU A 250 17.30 -12.03 -9.52
N VAL A 251 18.40 -12.71 -9.18
CA VAL A 251 19.46 -12.16 -8.34
C VAL A 251 20.13 -10.97 -9.02
N THR A 252 20.32 -11.01 -10.35
CA THR A 252 20.85 -9.89 -11.12
C THR A 252 19.89 -8.69 -11.10
N ILE A 253 18.57 -8.90 -11.17
CA ILE A 253 17.57 -7.82 -11.03
C ILE A 253 17.63 -7.19 -9.63
N VAL A 254 17.79 -8.02 -8.60
CA VAL A 254 18.00 -7.57 -7.22
C VAL A 254 19.30 -6.77 -7.10
N PHE A 255 20.40 -7.23 -7.69
CA PHE A 255 21.68 -6.52 -7.68
C PHE A 255 21.67 -5.23 -8.50
N ALA A 256 20.93 -5.21 -9.62
CA ALA A 256 20.77 -4.02 -10.46
C ALA A 256 20.16 -2.86 -9.68
N ASN A 257 19.33 -3.12 -8.66
CA ASN A 257 18.84 -2.09 -7.73
C ASN A 257 19.98 -1.20 -7.20
N SER A 258 21.08 -1.82 -6.76
CA SER A 258 22.24 -1.11 -6.23
C SER A 258 22.93 -0.25 -7.29
N SER A 259 23.00 -0.73 -8.53
CA SER A 259 23.62 -0.01 -9.67
C SER A 259 22.76 1.12 -10.22
N LEU A 260 21.43 0.98 -10.15
CA LEU A 260 20.47 1.97 -10.66
C LEU A 260 20.31 3.17 -9.70
N ASN A 261 20.61 3.00 -8.41
CA ASN A 261 20.58 4.07 -7.42
C ASN A 261 21.49 5.26 -7.78
N PRO A 262 22.80 5.08 -8.09
CA PRO A 262 23.67 6.12 -8.65
C PRO A 262 23.10 6.84 -9.87
N LEU A 263 22.47 6.14 -10.82
CA LEU A 263 21.88 6.76 -12.01
C LEU A 263 20.74 7.71 -11.63
N ILE A 264 19.87 7.30 -10.70
CA ILE A 264 18.81 8.14 -10.16
C ILE A 264 19.41 9.36 -9.44
N TYR A 265 20.46 9.16 -8.63
CA TYR A 265 21.14 10.26 -7.95
C TYR A 265 21.72 11.27 -8.94
N PHE A 266 22.45 10.83 -9.97
CA PHE A 266 23.05 11.73 -10.96
C PHE A 266 22.02 12.38 -11.88
N TRP A 267 20.91 11.71 -12.19
CA TRP A 267 19.84 12.30 -12.96
C TRP A 267 19.12 13.42 -12.19
N ARG A 268 18.85 13.19 -10.90
CA ARG A 268 18.00 14.07 -10.09
C ARG A 268 18.76 15.12 -9.29
N ILE A 269 19.97 14.82 -8.83
CA ILE A 269 20.78 15.70 -7.97
C ILE A 269 21.86 16.36 -8.84
N LYS A 270 21.50 17.48 -9.45
CA LYS A 270 22.40 18.25 -10.34
C LYS A 270 23.73 18.62 -9.69
N ASP A 271 23.74 18.92 -8.39
CA ASP A 271 24.96 19.26 -7.63
C ASP A 271 25.91 18.08 -7.55
N LEU A 272 25.37 16.89 -7.25
CA LEU A 272 26.14 15.65 -7.17
C LEU A 272 26.67 15.25 -8.55
N ARG A 273 25.88 15.41 -9.61
CA ARG A 273 26.33 15.20 -10.99
C ARG A 273 27.45 16.16 -11.39
N ARG A 274 27.31 17.44 -11.06
CA ARG A 274 28.33 18.46 -11.35
C ARG A 274 29.63 18.18 -10.59
N ALA A 275 29.52 17.82 -9.31
CA ALA A 275 30.67 17.43 -8.50
C ALA A 275 31.37 16.19 -9.09
N ALA A 276 30.63 15.13 -9.40
CA ALA A 276 31.20 13.92 -10.00
C ALA A 276 31.90 14.18 -11.35
N LEU A 277 31.30 15.00 -12.23
CA LEU A 277 31.93 15.41 -13.50
C LEU A 277 33.18 16.27 -13.30
N SER A 278 33.19 17.13 -12.28
CA SER A 278 34.36 17.93 -11.91
C SER A 278 35.51 17.03 -11.45
N THR A 279 35.23 16.08 -10.56
CA THR A 279 36.22 15.10 -10.07
C THR A 279 36.75 14.23 -11.20
N LEU A 280 35.88 13.81 -12.13
CA LEU A 280 36.30 13.04 -13.31
C LEU A 280 37.24 13.85 -14.20
N ARG A 281 36.94 15.13 -14.45
CA ARG A 281 37.80 16.01 -15.26
C ARG A 281 39.16 16.24 -14.61
N SER A 282 39.23 16.43 -13.28
CA SER A 282 40.51 16.57 -12.58
C SER A 282 41.35 15.30 -12.61
N LEU A 283 40.74 14.13 -12.70
CA LEU A 283 41.45 12.85 -12.81
C LEU A 283 41.95 12.55 -14.24
N ILE A 284 41.32 13.13 -15.27
CA ILE A 284 41.69 12.96 -16.68
C ILE A 284 42.75 13.97 -17.13
N ILE A 285 42.85 15.12 -16.44
CA ILE A 285 43.78 16.21 -16.76
C ILE A 285 45.10 16.10 -15.95
N CYS A 286 45.20 15.08 -15.07
CA CYS A 286 46.45 14.66 -14.42
C CYS A 286 47.17 13.61 -15.29
#